data_AF-X1DZQ3-F1
#
_entry.id   AF-X1DZQ3-F1
#
_cell.length_a   1.000
_cell.length_b   1.000
_cell.length_c   1.000
_cell.angle_alpha   90.00
_cell.angle_beta   90.00
_cell.angle_gamma   90.00
#
_symmetry.space_group_name_H-M   'P 1'
#
loop_
_entity.id
_entity.type
_entity.pdbx_description
1 polymer ?
#
loop_
_entity_poly.entity_id
_entity_poly.type
_entity_poly.pdbx_seq_one_letter_code
_entity_poly.pdbx_strand_id
1 'polypeptide(L)'
;ENYELIDKEENPDCVSLGSEVLLKDMKNKKECKYTILDYVESEPDCGKISISSPIGKALLGKKKGDLVEIRVPAGHIRYKILDIK
;
A
#
# COMPACT_ATOMS: atom_id res chain seq x y z
N GLU A 1 10.34 -15.04 35.45
CA GLU A 1 10.51 -14.92 33.99
C GLU A 1 9.21 -14.37 33.45
N ASN A 2 9.17 -13.09 33.05
CA ASN A 2 7.96 -12.43 32.57
C ASN A 2 8.02 -12.44 31.05
N TYR A 3 7.25 -13.30 30.40
CA TYR A 3 7.03 -13.24 28.96
C TYR A 3 5.74 -12.45 28.75
N GLU A 4 5.87 -11.17 28.40
CA GLU A 4 4.76 -10.44 27.82
C GLU A 4 4.58 -10.98 26.40
N LEU A 5 3.60 -11.87 26.25
CA LEU A 5 3.02 -12.19 24.96
C LEU A 5 2.37 -10.90 24.48
N ILE A 6 3.13 -10.13 23.70
CA ILE A 6 2.56 -9.04 22.91
C ILE A 6 1.64 -9.73 21.93
N ASP A 7 0.34 -9.65 22.17
CA ASP A 7 -0.70 -9.87 21.17
C ASP A 7 -0.26 -9.15 19.90
N LYS A 8 0.33 -9.89 18.95
CA LYS A 8 0.29 -9.50 17.54
C LYS A 8 -1.15 -9.71 17.12
N GLU A 9 -2.01 -8.81 17.56
CA GLU A 9 -3.23 -8.50 16.85
C GLU A 9 -2.76 -8.31 15.39
N GLU A 10 -3.14 -9.25 14.52
CA GLU A 10 -2.96 -9.16 13.08
C GLU A 10 -3.85 -8.03 12.53
N ASN A 11 -3.75 -6.84 13.12
CA ASN A 11 -4.25 -5.64 12.49
C ASN A 11 -3.22 -5.30 11.41
N PRO A 12 -3.57 -5.35 10.12
CA PRO A 12 -2.76 -4.78 9.07
C PRO A 12 -2.85 -3.25 9.16
N ASP A 13 -2.53 -2.67 10.31
CA ASP A 13 -2.41 -1.23 10.53
C ASP A 13 -1.42 -0.62 9.55
N CYS A 14 -0.46 -1.44 9.10
CA CYS A 14 0.58 -1.06 8.17
C CYS A 14 0.51 -1.92 6.89
N VAL A 15 0.80 -1.30 5.75
CA VAL A 15 0.91 -1.99 4.48
C VAL A 15 2.13 -2.91 4.51
N SER A 16 1.91 -4.19 4.22
CA SER A 16 2.95 -5.21 4.16
C SER A 16 2.79 -6.07 2.90
N LEU A 17 3.68 -7.04 2.72
CA LEU A 17 3.61 -7.97 1.61
C LEU A 17 2.36 -8.85 1.75
N GLY A 18 1.58 -8.96 0.68
CA GLY A 18 0.27 -9.62 0.68
C GLY A 18 -0.90 -8.69 1.07
N SER A 19 -0.63 -7.49 1.60
CA SER A 19 -1.71 -6.57 2.00
C SER A 19 -2.45 -6.01 0.80
N GLU A 20 -3.77 -5.87 0.94
CA GLU A 20 -4.65 -5.21 -0.02
C GLU A 20 -4.94 -3.78 0.46
N VAL A 21 -4.51 -2.79 -0.32
CA VAL A 21 -4.62 -1.37 0.01
C VAL A 21 -5.61 -0.67 -0.90
N LEU A 22 -6.53 0.07 -0.31
CA LEU A 22 -7.42 0.96 -1.04
C LEU A 22 -6.83 2.36 -1.06
N LEU A 23 -6.51 2.85 -2.25
CA LEU A 23 -5.92 4.16 -2.47
C LEU A 23 -6.93 5.11 -3.10
N LYS A 24 -6.91 6.37 -2.71
CA LYS A 24 -7.66 7.44 -3.36
C LYS A 24 -6.72 8.44 -4.01
N ASP A 25 -6.83 8.58 -5.33
CA ASP A 25 -6.12 9.60 -6.09
C ASP A 25 -6.63 10.98 -5.69
N MET A 26 -5.77 11.82 -5.11
CA MET A 26 -6.18 13.15 -4.64
C MET A 26 -6.37 14.16 -5.78
N LYS A 27 -5.93 13.83 -7.00
CA LYS A 27 -6.05 14.71 -8.18
C LYS A 27 -7.40 14.51 -8.87
N ASN A 28 -7.80 13.27 -9.09
CA ASN A 28 -9.03 12.89 -9.82
C ASN A 28 -10.12 12.31 -8.91
N LYS A 29 -9.86 12.15 -7.61
CA LYS A 29 -10.75 11.56 -6.60
C LYS A 29 -11.19 10.11 -6.90
N LYS A 30 -10.47 9.41 -7.79
CA LYS A 30 -10.72 7.99 -8.11
C LYS A 30 -10.15 7.08 -7.03
N GLU A 31 -10.83 5.98 -6.78
CA GLU A 31 -10.43 4.96 -5.82
C GLU A 31 -9.86 3.76 -6.59
N CYS A 32 -8.68 3.31 -6.16
CA CYS A 32 -7.92 2.26 -6.80
C CYS A 32 -7.48 1.28 -5.72
N LYS A 33 -7.82 0.01 -5.91
CA LYS A 33 -7.43 -1.06 -5.00
C LYS A 33 -6.18 -1.75 -5.54
N TYR A 34 -5.20 -1.97 -4.68
CA TYR A 34 -3.97 -2.64 -5.03
C TYR A 34 -3.55 -3.71 -4.02
N THR A 35 -2.99 -4.82 -4.49
CA THR A 35 -2.37 -5.83 -3.63
C THR A 35 -0.86 -5.76 -3.75
N ILE A 36 -0.15 -5.70 -2.62
CA ILE A 36 1.31 -5.62 -2.59
C ILE A 36 1.89 -7.04 -2.70
N LEU A 37 2.68 -7.31 -3.73
CA LEU A 37 3.30 -8.62 -3.97
C LEU A 37 4.83 -8.47 -4.09
N ASP A 38 5.59 -9.56 -3.92
CA ASP A 38 7.05 -9.51 -4.09
C ASP A 38 7.40 -9.35 -5.59
N TYR A 39 6.76 -10.17 -6.43
CA TYR A 39 6.91 -10.20 -7.87
C TYR A 39 5.53 -10.22 -8.53
N VAL A 40 5.33 -9.36 -9.53
CA VAL A 40 4.11 -9.35 -10.34
C VAL A 40 4.50 -9.94 -11.68
N GLU A 41 4.26 -11.24 -11.87
CA GLU A 41 4.89 -11.97 -12.97
C GLU A 41 4.36 -11.63 -14.35
N SER A 42 3.09 -11.25 -14.49
CA SER A 42 2.50 -10.78 -15.75
C SER A 42 1.01 -10.60 -15.54
N GLU A 43 0.56 -9.41 -15.17
CA GLU A 43 -0.86 -9.03 -15.28
C GLU A 43 -0.97 -7.50 -15.09
N PRO A 44 -0.88 -6.69 -16.16
CA PRO A 44 -0.92 -5.23 -16.06
C PRO A 44 -2.28 -4.67 -15.62
N ASP A 45 -3.35 -5.47 -15.70
CA ASP A 45 -4.73 -5.03 -15.47
C ASP A 45 -5.27 -5.31 -14.05
N CYS A 46 -4.56 -6.12 -13.24
CA CYS A 46 -5.20 -6.79 -12.09
C CYS A 46 -5.03 -6.08 -10.73
N GLY A 47 -4.67 -4.79 -10.70
CA GLY A 47 -4.51 -4.08 -9.43
C GLY A 47 -3.43 -4.72 -8.52
N LYS A 48 -2.35 -5.24 -9.09
CA LYS A 48 -1.22 -5.81 -8.32
C LYS A 48 -0.02 -4.87 -8.42
N ILE A 49 0.67 -4.63 -7.31
CA ILE A 49 1.85 -3.77 -7.25
C ILE A 49 2.99 -4.52 -6.60
N SER A 50 4.13 -4.61 -7.29
CA SER A 50 5.34 -5.17 -6.69
C SER A 50 5.89 -4.25 -5.61
N ILE A 51 6.37 -4.81 -4.51
CA ILE A 51 7.11 -4.10 -3.46
C ILE A 51 8.35 -3.37 -4.00
N SER A 52 8.91 -3.86 -5.11
CA SER A 52 10.06 -3.26 -5.80
C SER A 52 9.71 -2.00 -6.61
N SER A 53 8.44 -1.81 -6.97
CA SER A 53 7.94 -0.66 -7.74
C SER A 53 7.91 0.62 -6.91
N PRO A 54 8.03 1.81 -7.51
CA PRO A 54 8.04 3.09 -6.77
C PRO A 54 6.77 3.29 -5.93
N ILE A 55 5.61 2.82 -6.41
CA ILE A 55 4.35 2.87 -5.66
C ILE A 55 4.38 1.90 -4.48
N GLY A 56 4.80 0.65 -4.69
CA GLY A 56 4.91 -0.35 -3.61
C GLY A 56 5.85 0.09 -2.50
N LYS A 57 7.02 0.63 -2.86
CA LYS A 57 7.98 1.22 -1.91
C LYS A 57 7.40 2.40 -1.13
N ALA A 58 6.62 3.25 -1.78
CA ALA A 58 6.00 4.40 -1.13
C ALA A 58 4.89 4.00 -0.14
N LEU A 59 4.25 2.85 -0.38
CA LEU A 59 3.16 2.32 0.44
C LEU A 59 3.66 1.47 1.60
N LEU A 60 4.77 0.75 1.44
CA LEU A 60 5.29 -0.18 2.45
C LEU A 60 5.46 0.51 3.81
N GLY A 61 4.92 -0.09 4.87
CA GLY A 61 4.98 0.44 6.24
C GLY A 61 4.08 1.65 6.50
N LYS A 62 3.31 2.13 5.52
CA LYS A 62 2.33 3.20 5.70
C LYS A 62 1.06 2.69 6.35
N LYS A 63 0.33 3.59 7.01
CA LYS A 63 -0.89 3.26 7.74
C LYS A 63 -2.16 3.75 7.05
N LYS A 64 -3.29 3.21 7.46
CA LYS A 64 -4.60 3.74 7.05
C LYS A 64 -4.70 5.22 7.40
N GLY A 65 -5.16 6.02 6.44
CA GLY A 65 -5.26 7.48 6.55
C GLY A 65 -4.03 8.25 6.10
N ASP A 66 -2.88 7.59 5.91
CA ASP A 66 -1.65 8.23 5.48
C ASP A 66 -1.72 8.71 4.03
N LEU A 67 -0.95 9.74 3.71
CA LEU A 67 -0.84 10.31 2.36
C LEU A 67 0.53 9.97 1.80
N VAL A 68 0.55 9.29 0.66
CA VAL A 68 1.77 8.95 -0.07
C VAL A 68 1.89 9.83 -1.31
N GLU A 69 3.07 10.41 -1.51
CA GLU A 69 3.41 11.16 -2.72
C GLU A 69 4.43 10.34 -3.52
N ILE A 70 4.05 9.93 -4.72
CA ILE A 70 4.92 9.23 -5.66
C ILE A 70 5.37 10.23 -6.72
N ARG A 71 6.69 10.34 -6.89
CA ARG A 71 7.29 11.13 -7.97
C ARG A 71 7.39 10.24 -9.21
N VAL A 72 6.72 10.64 -10.28
CA VAL A 72 6.83 10.03 -11.60
C VAL A 72 7.39 11.07 -12.58
N PRO A 73 7.96 10.66 -13.73
CA PRO A 73 8.50 11.61 -14.71
C PRO A 73 7.46 12.64 -15.20
N ALA A 74 6.18 12.26 -15.20
CA ALA A 74 5.07 13.12 -15.59
C ALA A 74 4.55 14.05 -14.47
N GLY A 75 5.17 14.04 -13.27
CA GLY A 75 4.80 14.88 -12.14
C GLY A 75 4.65 14.13 -10.81
N HIS A 76 3.95 14.75 -9.85
CA HIS A 76 3.74 14.18 -8.51
C HIS A 76 2.32 13.61 -8.43
N ILE A 77 2.19 12.36 -8.04
CA ILE A 77 0.90 11.71 -7.80
C ILE A 77 0.74 11.53 -6.30
N ARG A 78 -0.41 11.95 -5.76
CA ARG A 78 -0.73 11.81 -4.34
C ARG A 78 -1.88 10.82 -4.16
N TYR A 79 -1.63 9.78 -3.38
CA TYR A 79 -2.65 8.84 -2.96
C TYR A 79 -2.89 8.93 -1.46
N LYS A 80 -4.15 8.83 -1.06
CA LYS A 80 -4.53 8.62 0.34
C LYS A 80 -4.86 7.16 0.57
N ILE A 81 -4.28 6.55 1.60
CA ILE A 81 -4.63 5.19 2.01
C ILE A 81 -5.97 5.25 2.74
N LEU A 82 -7.01 4.71 2.14
CA LEU A 82 -8.35 4.65 2.71
C LEU A 82 -8.53 3.42 3.59
N ASP A 83 -7.94 2.30 3.18
CA ASP A 83 -8.11 1.01 3.85
C ASP A 83 -6.90 0.10 3.58
N ILE A 84 -6.63 -0.80 4.52
CA ILE A 84 -5.60 -1.84 4.42
C ILE A 84 -6.24 -3.13 4.94
N LYS A 85 -6.10 -4.21 4.19
CA LYS A 85 -6.56 -5.56 4.53
C LYS A 85 -5.44 -6.56 4.42
#